data_AF-A0A4S2M9G2-F1
#
_entry.id   AF-A0A4S2M9G2-F1
#
_cell.length_a   1.000
_cell.length_b   1.000
_cell.length_c   1.000
_cell.angle_alpha   90.00
_cell.angle_beta   90.00
_cell.angle_gamma   90.00
#
_symmetry.space_group_name_H-M   'P 1'
#
loop_
_entity.id
_entity.type
_entity.pdbx_description
1 polymer ?
#
loop_
_entity_poly.entity_id
_entity_poly.type
_entity_poly.pdbx_seq_one_letter_code
_entity_poly.pdbx_strand_id
1 'polypeptide(L)'
;MANNPSATSGSKRQATEAIDERAWKMMRNMGYKPGEGLGVNAQGLVEPVAVSKQKGRRGLGLVPKSDEPCVPQGTVIHSTDPMLVWSEGCDEASADGDKLWCWSRFQSSEKPRPPDTLHAFILPPNDSQALGPPIREMDHQSQFCSAHLLREMINYKNQLDNVSKMSVTESHQRCNPYEQIKKGIFMNRAAMKLANMDALLDGLFTNAVPKASILYFADVCAGPGGFSEYLLWRRCNASSLSSCAGDSGEENSTQKDSTVPQLNAKGFGLTLIGSCDFRESDFLAGPCEAFLAHYGPDQDGDITKWRNLASFASLIARSTNRKGVHVIVADGGFDVSGQDNLQEVLSKRIYLCQCLCALITLQPGGHFLTKLFDTLTEFTAGLIFLMSQLFEEVLIIKPVTSRPANSER
;
A
#
# COMPACT_ATOMS: atom_id res chain seq x y z
N MET A 1 -72.54 -5.05 20.93
CA MET A 1 -71.63 -5.80 20.04
C MET A 1 -71.33 -4.93 18.82
N ALA A 2 -70.03 -4.75 18.54
CA ALA A 2 -69.40 -4.12 17.36
C ALA A 2 -69.86 -2.69 17.00
N ASN A 3 -69.21 -1.61 17.49
CA ASN A 3 -67.88 -1.09 17.12
C ASN A 3 -67.61 -0.97 15.61
N ASN A 4 -67.74 0.25 15.10
CA ASN A 4 -67.10 0.71 13.85
C ASN A 4 -66.74 2.20 14.01
N PRO A 5 -65.46 2.57 14.23
CA PRO A 5 -64.99 3.91 13.98
C PRO A 5 -64.18 3.93 12.68
N SER A 6 -64.68 4.69 11.71
CA SER A 6 -63.97 5.03 10.46
C SER A 6 -62.74 5.88 10.76
N ALA A 7 -61.60 5.42 10.25
CA ALA A 7 -60.28 5.98 10.47
C ALA A 7 -60.12 7.43 9.97
N THR A 8 -59.39 8.20 10.78
CA THR A 8 -58.79 9.51 10.55
C THR A 8 -58.03 9.62 9.22
N SER A 9 -58.43 10.56 8.35
CA SER A 9 -57.65 11.00 7.19
C SER A 9 -56.57 12.01 7.62
N GLY A 10 -55.32 11.51 7.71
CA GLY A 10 -54.15 12.36 7.92
C GLY A 10 -53.90 13.27 6.72
N SER A 11 -54.02 14.58 6.94
CA SER A 11 -53.66 15.65 6.01
C SER A 11 -52.17 15.57 5.63
N LYS A 12 -51.87 15.10 4.41
CA LYS A 12 -50.53 15.24 3.80
C LYS A 12 -50.26 16.73 3.58
N ARG A 13 -49.36 17.30 4.38
CA ARG A 13 -48.76 18.62 4.15
C ARG A 13 -48.13 18.64 2.75
N GLN A 14 -48.72 19.41 1.84
CA GLN A 14 -48.08 19.80 0.58
C GLN A 14 -46.96 20.79 0.92
N ALA A 15 -45.71 20.31 0.92
CA ALA A 15 -44.55 21.17 0.88
C ALA A 15 -44.43 21.74 -0.54
N THR A 16 -45.12 22.85 -0.79
CA THR A 16 -44.83 23.75 -1.91
C THR A 16 -44.24 25.02 -1.33
N GLU A 17 -43.00 24.91 -0.84
CA GLU A 17 -42.22 26.10 -0.53
C GLU A 17 -41.76 26.74 -1.83
N ALA A 18 -42.01 28.05 -1.92
CA ALA A 18 -41.80 28.89 -3.09
C ALA A 18 -40.34 28.84 -3.56
N ILE A 19 -40.13 28.24 -4.72
CA ILE A 19 -38.88 28.33 -5.48
C ILE A 19 -38.72 29.79 -5.94
N ASP A 20 -37.59 30.40 -5.58
CA ASP A 20 -37.23 31.80 -5.84
C ASP A 20 -37.49 32.21 -7.32
N GLU A 21 -38.29 33.27 -7.53
CA GLU A 21 -38.58 33.83 -8.86
C GLU A 21 -37.31 34.18 -9.66
N ARG A 22 -36.23 34.52 -8.94
CA ARG A 22 -34.94 34.86 -9.55
C ARG A 22 -34.28 33.66 -10.24
N ALA A 23 -34.40 32.48 -9.64
CA ALA A 23 -33.91 31.23 -10.21
C ALA A 23 -34.71 30.88 -11.48
N TRP A 24 -36.03 31.00 -11.44
CA TRP A 24 -36.88 30.77 -12.62
C TRP A 24 -36.60 31.74 -13.77
N LYS A 25 -36.34 33.02 -13.46
CA LYS A 25 -35.96 34.01 -14.46
C LYS A 25 -34.61 33.67 -15.12
N MET A 26 -33.64 33.19 -14.34
CA MET A 26 -32.34 32.77 -14.86
C MET A 26 -32.46 31.53 -15.75
N MET A 27 -33.26 30.54 -15.35
CA MET A 27 -33.49 29.32 -16.14
C MET A 27 -34.16 29.63 -17.48
N ARG A 28 -35.16 30.52 -17.52
CA ARG A 28 -35.80 30.95 -18.79
C ARG A 28 -34.82 31.66 -19.72
N ASN A 29 -33.94 32.50 -19.18
CA ASN A 29 -32.89 33.15 -19.97
C ASN A 29 -31.88 32.15 -20.57
N MET A 30 -31.73 30.97 -19.96
CA MET A 30 -30.90 29.86 -20.46
C MET A 30 -31.67 28.90 -21.38
N GLY A 31 -32.89 29.25 -21.80
CA GLY A 31 -33.70 28.48 -22.75
C GLY A 31 -34.61 27.43 -22.13
N TYR A 32 -34.82 27.44 -20.81
CA TYR A 32 -35.75 26.53 -20.14
C TYR A 32 -37.22 26.76 -20.58
N LYS A 33 -37.93 25.67 -20.91
CA LYS A 33 -39.38 25.64 -21.06
C LYS A 33 -40.01 24.66 -20.07
N PRO A 34 -41.21 24.94 -19.51
CA PRO A 34 -41.88 24.04 -18.59
C PRO A 34 -42.09 22.65 -19.21
N GLY A 35 -41.60 21.60 -18.55
CA GLY A 35 -41.71 20.21 -19.00
C GLY A 35 -40.64 19.75 -20.00
N GLU A 36 -39.70 20.61 -20.38
CA GLU A 36 -38.58 20.28 -21.27
C GLU A 36 -37.23 20.34 -20.54
N GLY A 37 -36.23 19.65 -21.10
CA GLY A 37 -34.87 19.64 -20.58
C GLY A 37 -34.19 20.99 -20.73
N LEU A 38 -33.30 21.36 -19.79
CA LEU A 38 -32.53 22.60 -19.92
C LEU A 38 -31.50 22.53 -21.07
N GLY A 39 -31.48 23.52 -21.96
CA GLY A 39 -30.53 23.65 -23.08
C GLY A 39 -31.19 23.98 -24.42
N VAL A 40 -30.40 24.46 -25.39
CA VAL A 40 -30.92 24.97 -26.68
C VAL A 40 -31.78 23.95 -27.46
N ASN A 41 -31.50 22.65 -27.31
CA ASN A 41 -32.28 21.57 -27.95
C ASN A 41 -33.10 20.72 -26.96
N ALA A 42 -33.49 21.28 -25.81
CA ALA A 42 -34.25 20.56 -24.77
C ALA A 42 -33.57 19.29 -24.22
N GLN A 43 -32.23 19.25 -24.26
CA GLN A 43 -31.42 18.05 -23.99
C GLN A 43 -31.14 17.76 -22.50
N GLY A 44 -31.55 18.65 -21.59
CA GLY A 44 -31.39 18.43 -20.16
C GLY A 44 -32.33 17.34 -19.61
N LEU A 45 -31.99 16.78 -18.45
CA LEU A 45 -32.84 15.78 -17.79
C LEU A 45 -34.13 16.42 -17.28
N VAL A 46 -35.28 15.89 -17.71
CA VAL A 46 -36.63 16.35 -17.29
C VAL A 46 -37.09 15.63 -16.03
N GLU A 47 -36.65 14.39 -15.85
CA GLU A 47 -37.00 13.58 -14.69
C GLU A 47 -36.02 13.86 -13.54
N PRO A 48 -36.49 13.91 -12.28
CA PRO A 48 -35.61 13.98 -11.11
C PRO A 48 -34.59 12.84 -11.17
N VAL A 49 -33.31 13.16 -10.95
CA VAL A 49 -32.27 12.14 -10.82
C VAL A 49 -32.70 11.22 -9.68
N ALA A 50 -33.09 9.99 -10.03
CA ALA A 50 -33.54 9.01 -9.05
C ALA A 50 -32.43 8.82 -8.03
N VAL A 51 -32.76 8.98 -6.74
CA VAL A 51 -31.83 8.68 -5.65
C VAL A 51 -31.39 7.23 -5.83
N SER A 52 -30.08 7.00 -5.91
CA SER A 52 -29.52 5.66 -6.03
C SER A 52 -30.09 4.78 -4.93
N LYS A 53 -30.84 3.73 -5.32
CA LYS A 53 -31.35 2.70 -4.40
C LYS A 53 -30.29 1.64 -4.09
N GLN A 54 -29.05 1.84 -4.55
CA GLN A 54 -27.99 0.85 -4.53
C GLN A 54 -27.19 0.96 -3.22
N LYS A 55 -27.21 -0.11 -2.42
CA LYS A 55 -26.37 -0.29 -1.23
C LYS A 55 -25.21 -1.22 -1.57
N GLY A 56 -23.98 -0.86 -1.21
CA GLY A 56 -22.78 -1.72 -1.32
C GLY A 56 -21.76 -1.30 -2.40
N ARG A 57 -20.72 -2.13 -2.59
CA ARG A 57 -19.51 -1.93 -3.43
C ARG A 57 -19.73 -1.92 -4.96
N ARG A 58 -20.96 -1.69 -5.44
CA ARG A 58 -21.25 -1.66 -6.88
C ARG A 58 -21.17 -0.22 -7.41
N GLY A 59 -20.37 -0.01 -8.46
CA GLY A 59 -20.26 1.27 -9.13
C GLY A 59 -21.60 1.76 -9.71
N LEU A 60 -21.72 3.08 -9.89
CA LEU A 60 -22.91 3.72 -10.46
C LEU A 60 -23.23 3.14 -11.85
N GLY A 61 -24.42 2.56 -12.01
CA GLY A 61 -24.95 2.09 -13.31
C GLY A 61 -24.92 0.57 -13.54
N LEU A 62 -24.50 -0.26 -12.57
CA LEU A 62 -24.52 -1.71 -12.72
C LEU A 62 -25.91 -2.30 -12.41
N VAL A 63 -26.62 -2.78 -13.44
CA VAL A 63 -27.76 -3.71 -13.31
C VAL A 63 -27.19 -5.09 -12.93
N PRO A 64 -27.78 -5.85 -11.99
CA PRO A 64 -27.28 -7.17 -11.65
C PRO A 64 -27.29 -8.07 -12.89
N LYS A 65 -26.11 -8.51 -13.33
CA LYS A 65 -25.95 -9.62 -14.28
C LYS A 65 -25.12 -10.71 -13.62
N SER A 66 -25.72 -11.39 -12.66
CA SER A 66 -25.27 -12.72 -12.28
C SER A 66 -26.50 -13.54 -11.91
N ASP A 67 -26.72 -14.65 -12.60
CA ASP A 67 -27.75 -15.65 -12.30
C ASP A 67 -27.43 -16.45 -11.01
N GLU A 68 -26.65 -15.88 -10.10
CA GLU A 68 -26.34 -16.52 -8.82
C GLU A 68 -27.44 -16.23 -7.79
N PRO A 69 -27.88 -17.24 -7.03
CA PRO A 69 -28.94 -17.09 -6.05
C PRO A 69 -28.53 -16.06 -5.00
N CYS A 70 -29.45 -15.11 -4.75
CA CYS A 70 -29.32 -14.13 -3.70
C CYS A 70 -29.21 -14.86 -2.34
N VAL A 71 -28.01 -14.95 -1.77
CA VAL A 71 -27.79 -15.57 -0.46
C VAL A 71 -28.58 -14.76 0.58
N PRO A 72 -29.38 -15.39 1.46
CA PRO A 72 -30.12 -14.70 2.50
C PRO A 72 -29.20 -13.84 3.38
N GLN A 73 -29.65 -12.63 3.75
CA GLN A 73 -28.94 -11.82 4.73
C GLN A 73 -28.77 -12.59 6.03
N GLY A 74 -27.51 -12.75 6.48
CA GLY A 74 -27.15 -13.44 7.73
C GLY A 74 -26.52 -14.82 7.55
N THR A 75 -26.48 -15.38 6.34
CA THR A 75 -25.75 -16.63 6.08
C THR A 75 -24.27 -16.33 5.83
N VAL A 76 -23.38 -16.90 6.64
CA VAL A 76 -21.94 -16.87 6.41
C VAL A 76 -21.61 -17.83 5.27
N ILE A 77 -20.98 -17.31 4.21
CA ILE A 77 -20.46 -18.11 3.11
C ILE A 77 -19.14 -18.71 3.59
N HIS A 78 -19.09 -20.04 3.62
CA HIS A 78 -17.90 -20.82 3.88
C HIS A 78 -17.30 -21.33 2.57
N SER A 79 -15.99 -21.57 2.58
CA SER A 79 -15.32 -22.27 1.49
C SER A 79 -15.96 -23.65 1.29
N THR A 80 -16.02 -24.07 0.03
CA THR A 80 -16.44 -25.44 -0.32
C THR A 80 -15.40 -26.47 0.08
N ASP A 81 -14.15 -26.05 0.34
CA ASP A 81 -13.09 -26.87 0.92
C ASP A 81 -13.10 -26.73 2.46
N PRO A 82 -13.46 -27.78 3.22
CA PRO A 82 -13.47 -27.74 4.68
C PRO A 82 -12.11 -27.41 5.30
N MET A 83 -10.99 -27.65 4.59
CA MET A 83 -9.64 -27.32 5.07
C MET A 83 -9.33 -25.83 5.02
N LEU A 84 -10.09 -25.05 4.24
CA LEU A 84 -9.95 -23.59 4.13
C LEU A 84 -10.92 -22.85 5.06
N VAL A 85 -11.81 -23.57 5.74
CA VAL A 85 -12.74 -23.00 6.72
C VAL A 85 -12.04 -22.93 8.06
N TRP A 86 -11.88 -21.70 8.57
CA TRP A 86 -11.33 -21.48 9.90
C TRP A 86 -12.19 -22.15 10.97
N SER A 87 -11.54 -22.81 11.94
CA SER A 87 -12.18 -23.41 13.11
C SER A 87 -11.40 -23.07 14.38
N GLU A 88 -12.08 -23.06 15.52
CA GLU A 88 -11.42 -22.77 16.78
C GLU A 88 -10.30 -23.80 17.04
N GLY A 89 -9.08 -23.30 17.29
CA GLY A 89 -7.90 -24.14 17.50
C GLY A 89 -7.14 -24.55 16.23
N CYS A 90 -7.55 -24.13 15.02
CA CYS A 90 -6.78 -24.45 13.80
C CYS A 90 -5.52 -23.60 13.62
N ASP A 91 -5.44 -22.45 14.29
CA ASP A 91 -4.30 -21.55 14.22
C ASP A 91 -3.31 -21.86 15.36
N GLU A 92 -2.18 -22.46 15.03
CA GLU A 92 -1.00 -22.45 15.91
C GLU A 92 -0.18 -21.19 15.63
N ALA A 93 -0.31 -20.18 16.50
CA ALA A 93 0.51 -18.98 16.41
C ALA A 93 1.95 -19.31 16.83
N SER A 94 2.91 -18.97 15.96
CA SER A 94 4.34 -19.15 16.21
C SER A 94 5.08 -17.86 15.90
N ALA A 95 6.17 -17.59 16.64
CA ALA A 95 7.09 -16.51 16.31
C ALA A 95 7.70 -16.69 14.90
N ASP A 96 7.80 -17.94 14.43
CA ASP A 96 8.31 -18.31 13.11
C ASP A 96 7.17 -18.51 12.08
N GLY A 97 6.00 -17.89 12.32
CA GLY A 97 4.82 -18.01 11.47
C GLY A 97 4.88 -17.24 10.13
N ASP A 98 6.01 -16.58 9.85
CA ASP A 98 6.22 -15.79 8.64
C ASP A 98 6.08 -16.66 7.38
N LYS A 99 5.48 -16.10 6.32
CA LYS A 99 5.43 -16.78 5.02
C LYS A 99 6.45 -16.17 4.08
N LEU A 100 7.32 -17.00 3.53
CA LEU A 100 8.42 -16.57 2.69
C LEU A 100 8.54 -17.50 1.48
N TRP A 101 8.56 -16.89 0.30
CA TRP A 101 8.83 -17.58 -0.96
C TRP A 101 10.02 -16.89 -1.62
N CYS A 102 11.13 -17.60 -1.78
CA CYS A 102 12.35 -17.10 -2.40
C CYS A 102 12.61 -17.82 -3.71
N TRP A 103 13.05 -17.07 -4.73
CA TRP A 103 13.55 -17.64 -5.97
C TRP A 103 14.66 -16.79 -6.58
N SER A 104 15.50 -17.45 -7.39
CA SER A 104 16.49 -16.81 -8.23
C SER A 104 16.37 -17.33 -9.66
N ARG A 105 16.54 -16.45 -10.64
CA ARG A 105 16.72 -16.86 -12.05
C ARG A 105 18.10 -17.46 -12.30
N PHE A 106 19.08 -17.16 -11.46
CA PHE A 106 20.48 -17.52 -11.67
C PHE A 106 20.72 -18.89 -11.02
N GLN A 107 20.76 -19.93 -11.85
CA GLN A 107 21.08 -21.29 -11.39
C GLN A 107 22.59 -21.52 -11.24
N SER A 108 23.42 -20.62 -11.78
CA SER A 108 24.88 -20.67 -11.77
C SER A 108 25.46 -19.51 -10.95
N SER A 109 26.69 -19.68 -10.47
CA SER A 109 27.47 -18.63 -9.82
C SER A 109 27.80 -17.47 -10.77
N GLU A 110 27.84 -17.72 -12.08
CA GLU A 110 27.93 -16.65 -13.09
C GLU A 110 26.57 -15.96 -13.25
N LYS A 111 26.55 -14.66 -12.94
CA LYS A 111 25.37 -13.80 -13.02
C LYS A 111 25.48 -12.95 -14.28
N PRO A 112 24.99 -13.42 -15.45
CA PRO A 112 25.06 -12.66 -16.69
C PRO A 112 24.33 -11.34 -16.52
N ARG A 113 24.81 -10.31 -17.23
CA ARG A 113 24.10 -9.04 -17.31
C ARG A 113 22.65 -9.28 -17.75
N PRO A 114 21.69 -8.43 -17.30
CA PRO A 114 20.34 -8.49 -17.80
C PRO A 114 20.39 -8.47 -19.34
N PRO A 115 19.71 -9.41 -20.02
CA PRO A 115 19.86 -9.54 -21.46
C PRO A 115 19.33 -8.28 -22.15
N ASP A 116 19.99 -7.84 -23.23
CA ASP A 116 19.55 -6.67 -24.03
C ASP A 116 18.11 -6.83 -24.54
N THR A 117 17.61 -8.08 -24.58
CA THR A 117 16.23 -8.44 -24.90
C THR A 117 15.21 -8.01 -23.85
N LEU A 118 15.60 -7.52 -22.67
CA LEU A 118 14.68 -6.99 -21.67
C LEU A 118 13.81 -5.85 -22.22
N HIS A 119 14.39 -5.03 -23.09
CA HIS A 119 13.66 -3.98 -23.80
C HIS A 119 12.52 -4.53 -24.67
N ALA A 120 12.62 -5.77 -25.16
CA ALA A 120 11.56 -6.39 -25.96
C ALA A 120 10.33 -6.80 -25.13
N PHE A 121 10.46 -6.95 -23.81
CA PHE A 121 9.33 -7.21 -22.90
C PHE A 121 8.58 -5.94 -22.49
N ILE A 122 9.16 -4.75 -22.75
CA ILE A 122 8.53 -3.47 -22.42
C ILE A 122 7.78 -2.98 -23.64
N LEU A 123 6.45 -3.08 -23.60
CA LEU A 123 5.60 -2.54 -24.66
C LEU A 123 5.61 -1.01 -24.63
N PRO A 124 5.71 -0.34 -25.79
CA PRO A 124 5.52 1.09 -25.88
C PRO A 124 4.14 1.51 -25.34
N PRO A 125 4.00 2.69 -24.70
CA PRO A 125 2.71 3.15 -24.17
C PRO A 125 1.59 3.27 -25.22
N ASN A 126 1.97 3.43 -26.49
CA ASN A 126 1.03 3.56 -27.63
C ASN A 126 0.76 2.22 -28.32
N ASP A 127 1.35 1.13 -27.85
CA ASP A 127 1.12 -0.20 -28.42
C ASP A 127 -0.29 -0.68 -28.07
N SER A 128 -1.00 -1.22 -29.07
CA SER A 128 -2.32 -1.82 -28.87
C SER A 128 -2.33 -2.96 -27.84
N GLN A 129 -1.21 -3.66 -27.64
CA GLN A 129 -1.06 -4.71 -26.63
C GLN A 129 -0.79 -4.15 -25.23
N ALA A 130 -0.27 -2.91 -25.12
CA ALA A 130 -0.10 -2.22 -23.84
C ALA A 130 -1.40 -1.60 -23.32
N LEU A 131 -2.38 -1.42 -24.21
CA LEU A 131 -3.65 -0.78 -23.93
C LEU A 131 -4.77 -1.83 -23.85
N GLY A 132 -5.49 -1.82 -22.74
CA GLY A 132 -6.64 -2.69 -22.52
C GLY A 132 -7.79 -1.95 -21.85
N PRO A 133 -9.00 -2.53 -21.86
CA PRO A 133 -10.10 -2.00 -21.08
C PRO A 133 -9.71 -1.94 -19.59
N PRO A 134 -10.18 -0.92 -18.83
CA PRO A 134 -9.88 -0.84 -17.41
C PRO A 134 -10.47 -2.03 -16.67
N ILE A 135 -9.66 -2.65 -15.80
CA ILE A 135 -10.12 -3.69 -14.89
C ILE A 135 -11.06 -3.06 -13.86
N ARG A 136 -12.32 -3.51 -13.84
CA ARG A 136 -13.36 -3.06 -12.90
C ARG A 136 -13.75 -4.11 -11.86
N GLU A 137 -13.37 -5.37 -12.10
CA GLU A 137 -13.69 -6.52 -11.27
C GLU A 137 -12.49 -7.46 -11.28
N MET A 138 -12.22 -8.12 -10.15
CA MET A 138 -11.07 -9.01 -9.98
C MET A 138 -11.40 -10.48 -10.23
N ASP A 139 -12.67 -10.85 -10.33
CA ASP A 139 -13.20 -12.22 -10.38
C ASP A 139 -12.65 -13.09 -11.53
N HIS A 140 -12.08 -12.44 -12.54
CA HIS A 140 -11.50 -13.07 -13.73
C HIS A 140 -9.97 -12.97 -13.79
N GLN A 141 -9.31 -12.35 -12.81
CA GLN A 141 -7.86 -12.21 -12.74
C GLN A 141 -7.20 -13.48 -12.18
N SER A 142 -7.49 -14.64 -12.78
CA SER A 142 -7.09 -15.96 -12.27
C SER A 142 -5.97 -16.62 -13.07
N GLN A 143 -5.14 -15.85 -13.76
CA GLN A 143 -4.05 -16.40 -14.57
C GLN A 143 -2.92 -16.96 -13.72
N PHE A 144 -2.68 -16.37 -12.56
CA PHE A 144 -1.61 -16.74 -11.63
C PHE A 144 -2.12 -17.35 -10.32
N CYS A 145 -3.42 -17.69 -10.25
CA CYS A 145 -4.01 -18.35 -9.10
C CYS A 145 -5.20 -19.22 -9.50
N SER A 146 -5.65 -20.11 -8.61
CA SER A 146 -6.88 -20.86 -8.85
C SER A 146 -8.09 -19.91 -8.95
N ALA A 147 -8.87 -20.03 -10.03
CA ALA A 147 -10.11 -19.28 -10.22
C ALA A 147 -11.12 -19.55 -9.10
N HIS A 148 -11.11 -20.76 -8.54
CA HIS A 148 -11.95 -21.12 -7.40
C HIS A 148 -11.55 -20.35 -6.15
N LEU A 149 -10.27 -20.43 -5.75
CA LEU A 149 -9.76 -19.73 -4.56
C LEU A 149 -9.92 -18.21 -4.65
N LEU A 150 -9.74 -17.63 -5.86
CA LEU A 150 -9.96 -16.21 -6.10
C LEU A 150 -11.39 -15.78 -5.77
N ARG A 151 -12.38 -16.52 -6.28
CA ARG A 151 -13.79 -16.24 -6.03
C ARG A 151 -14.15 -16.43 -4.56
N GLU A 152 -13.62 -17.46 -3.91
CA GLU A 152 -13.83 -17.66 -2.47
C GLU A 152 -13.25 -16.51 -1.65
N MET A 153 -12.02 -16.08 -1.92
CA MET A 153 -11.40 -14.93 -1.26
C MET A 153 -12.22 -13.65 -1.47
N ILE A 154 -12.66 -13.37 -2.70
CA ILE A 154 -13.51 -12.20 -3.01
C ILE A 154 -14.84 -12.28 -2.24
N ASN A 155 -15.46 -13.46 -2.18
CA ASN A 155 -16.69 -13.67 -1.42
C ASN A 155 -16.48 -13.41 0.08
N TYR A 156 -15.39 -13.90 0.68
CA TYR A 156 -15.04 -13.56 2.06
C TYR A 156 -14.84 -12.06 2.28
N LYS A 157 -14.15 -11.36 1.37
CA LYS A 157 -13.97 -9.90 1.44
C LYS A 157 -15.30 -9.15 1.33
N ASN A 158 -16.23 -9.62 0.50
CA ASN A 158 -17.54 -8.98 0.25
C ASN A 158 -18.54 -9.21 1.39
N GLN A 159 -18.41 -10.30 2.15
CA GLN A 159 -19.25 -10.53 3.34
C GLN A 159 -19.07 -9.45 4.41
N LEU A 160 -17.90 -8.81 4.45
CA LEU A 160 -17.59 -7.75 5.41
C LEU A 160 -18.18 -6.38 5.02
N ASP A 161 -18.72 -6.21 3.81
CA ASP A 161 -19.16 -4.92 3.27
C ASP A 161 -20.31 -4.29 4.04
N ASN A 162 -21.17 -5.14 4.58
CA ASN A 162 -22.35 -4.74 5.34
C ASN A 162 -22.06 -4.63 6.85
N VAL A 163 -20.83 -4.91 7.27
CA VAL A 163 -20.39 -4.82 8.66
C VAL A 163 -19.72 -3.46 8.88
N SER A 164 -19.95 -2.84 10.04
CA SER A 164 -19.33 -1.55 10.34
C SER A 164 -17.80 -1.67 10.38
N LYS A 165 -17.09 -0.66 9.85
CA LYS A 165 -15.62 -0.63 9.87
C LYS A 165 -15.04 -0.77 11.28
N MET A 166 -15.72 -0.21 12.28
CA MET A 166 -15.31 -0.33 13.69
C MET A 166 -15.38 -1.79 14.15
N SER A 167 -16.50 -2.47 13.92
CA SER A 167 -16.70 -3.88 14.30
C SER A 167 -15.72 -4.82 13.57
N VAL A 168 -15.43 -4.57 12.29
CA VAL A 168 -14.40 -5.31 11.54
C VAL A 168 -13.03 -5.09 12.18
N THR A 169 -12.69 -3.84 12.51
CA THR A 169 -11.40 -3.49 13.10
C THR A 169 -11.20 -4.13 14.48
N GLU A 170 -12.20 -4.04 15.37
CA GLU A 170 -12.17 -4.66 16.69
C GLU A 170 -12.10 -6.19 16.60
N SER A 171 -12.80 -6.80 15.63
CA SER A 171 -12.72 -8.24 15.42
C SER A 171 -11.35 -8.66 14.91
N HIS A 172 -10.78 -7.95 13.93
CA HIS A 172 -9.41 -8.19 13.47
C HIS A 172 -8.38 -8.06 14.61
N GLN A 173 -8.56 -7.11 15.54
CA GLN A 173 -7.67 -6.96 16.69
C GLN A 173 -7.75 -8.13 17.67
N ARG A 174 -8.96 -8.69 17.87
CA ARG A 174 -9.15 -9.85 18.76
C ARG A 174 -8.71 -11.17 18.14
N CYS A 175 -8.87 -11.32 16.82
CA CYS A 175 -8.56 -12.55 16.10
C CYS A 175 -7.09 -12.66 15.68
N ASN A 176 -6.35 -11.55 15.59
CA ASN A 176 -4.95 -11.58 15.17
C ASN A 176 -4.04 -11.98 16.36
N PRO A 177 -3.41 -13.17 16.35
CA PRO A 177 -2.54 -13.61 17.45
C PRO A 177 -1.32 -12.72 17.66
N TYR A 178 -0.90 -11.98 16.61
CA TYR A 178 0.24 -11.09 16.64
C TYR A 178 -0.11 -9.64 16.98
N GLU A 179 -1.38 -9.33 17.32
CA GLU A 179 -1.84 -7.95 17.48
C GLU A 179 -1.13 -7.22 18.63
N GLN A 180 -0.69 -7.92 19.66
CA GLN A 180 -0.03 -7.30 20.82
C GLN A 180 1.37 -6.73 20.52
N ILE A 181 2.00 -7.12 19.40
CA ILE A 181 3.27 -6.52 18.94
C ILE A 181 3.10 -5.02 18.69
N LYS A 182 1.96 -4.64 18.10
CA LYS A 182 1.61 -3.24 17.75
C LYS A 182 2.80 -2.52 17.10
N LYS A 183 3.22 -1.39 17.69
CA LYS A 183 4.32 -0.54 17.24
C LYS A 183 5.64 -0.80 17.98
N GLY A 184 5.65 -1.75 18.92
CA GLY A 184 6.77 -1.90 19.85
C GLY A 184 7.11 -0.56 20.52
N ILE A 185 8.38 -0.18 20.43
CA ILE A 185 8.88 1.13 20.90
C ILE A 185 8.67 2.27 19.90
N PHE A 186 8.47 1.95 18.62
CA PHE A 186 8.51 2.88 17.51
C PHE A 186 7.22 3.72 17.36
N MET A 187 7.22 4.67 16.44
CA MET A 187 6.07 5.55 16.19
C MET A 187 4.87 4.80 15.62
N ASN A 188 5.09 3.76 14.82
CA ASN A 188 4.05 3.03 14.12
C ASN A 188 4.39 1.53 13.91
N ARG A 189 3.42 0.77 13.40
CA ARG A 189 3.57 -0.67 13.14
C ARG A 189 4.50 -0.98 11.96
N ALA A 190 4.72 -0.03 11.04
CA ALA A 190 5.60 -0.25 9.89
C ALA A 190 7.05 -0.49 10.35
N ALA A 191 7.54 0.28 11.33
CA ALA A 191 8.85 0.03 11.92
C ALA A 191 9.02 -1.44 12.40
N MET A 192 8.00 -2.00 13.05
CA MET A 192 8.01 -3.40 13.50
C MET A 192 7.97 -4.41 12.35
N LYS A 193 7.36 -4.07 11.20
CA LYS A 193 7.41 -4.92 10.00
C LYS A 193 8.82 -5.02 9.46
N LEU A 194 9.52 -3.88 9.34
CA LEU A 194 10.91 -3.90 8.90
C LEU A 194 11.82 -4.58 9.94
N ALA A 195 11.58 -4.38 11.24
CA ALA A 195 12.31 -5.10 12.28
C ALA A 195 12.15 -6.62 12.19
N ASN A 196 10.93 -7.10 11.93
CA ASN A 196 10.63 -8.52 11.72
C ASN A 196 11.32 -9.05 10.47
N MET A 197 11.22 -8.37 9.33
CA MET A 197 11.84 -8.82 8.09
C MET A 197 13.38 -8.75 8.13
N ASP A 198 13.94 -7.72 8.76
CA ASP A 198 15.39 -7.61 8.95
C ASP A 198 15.91 -8.71 9.86
N ALA A 199 15.18 -9.11 10.91
CA ALA A 199 15.53 -10.27 11.72
C ALA A 199 15.38 -11.60 10.96
N LEU A 200 14.29 -11.78 10.21
CA LEU A 200 14.01 -12.97 9.40
C LEU A 200 15.08 -13.21 8.32
N LEU A 201 15.72 -12.14 7.84
CA LEU A 201 16.72 -12.16 6.78
C LEU A 201 18.14 -11.88 7.32
N ASP A 202 18.43 -12.26 8.57
CA ASP A 202 19.76 -12.17 9.19
C ASP A 202 20.43 -10.78 9.11
N GLY A 203 19.62 -9.74 9.19
CA GLY A 203 20.03 -8.34 9.13
C GLY A 203 20.31 -7.83 7.72
N LEU A 204 19.69 -8.41 6.69
CA LEU A 204 19.87 -8.04 5.27
C LEU A 204 19.89 -6.52 5.03
N PHE A 205 19.05 -5.75 5.71
CA PHE A 205 18.96 -4.31 5.51
C PHE A 205 19.96 -3.56 6.38
N THR A 206 20.08 -3.91 7.66
CA THR A 206 20.91 -3.16 8.61
C THR A 206 22.40 -3.54 8.57
N ASN A 207 22.72 -4.71 8.04
CA ASN A 207 24.08 -5.20 7.81
C ASN A 207 24.49 -5.18 6.33
N ALA A 208 23.72 -4.52 5.45
CA ALA A 208 24.05 -4.34 4.03
C ALA A 208 25.45 -3.74 3.80
N VAL A 209 26.00 -3.04 4.82
CA VAL A 209 27.40 -2.63 4.88
C VAL A 209 28.00 -2.89 6.26
N PRO A 210 29.34 -3.02 6.36
CA PRO A 210 30.03 -3.09 7.63
C PRO A 210 29.60 -1.99 8.61
N LYS A 211 29.59 -2.29 9.91
CA LYS A 211 29.16 -1.34 10.95
C LYS A 211 29.99 -0.06 11.02
N ALA A 212 31.26 -0.12 10.59
CA ALA A 212 32.15 1.05 10.50
C ALA A 212 31.84 1.98 9.31
N SER A 213 31.08 1.51 8.33
CA SER A 213 30.71 2.25 7.13
C SER A 213 29.36 2.95 7.29
N ILE A 214 29.13 4.01 6.52
CA ILE A 214 27.83 4.69 6.49
C ILE A 214 26.84 3.87 5.66
N LEU A 215 25.74 3.42 6.27
CA LEU A 215 24.61 2.83 5.56
C LEU A 215 23.79 3.94 4.87
N TYR A 216 23.99 4.15 3.57
CA TYR A 216 23.06 4.95 2.76
C TYR A 216 21.79 4.15 2.46
N PHE A 217 20.62 4.72 2.76
CA PHE A 217 19.32 4.13 2.42
C PHE A 217 18.33 5.17 1.90
N ALA A 218 17.27 4.74 1.21
CA ALA A 218 16.14 5.60 0.86
C ALA A 218 14.82 4.99 1.33
N ASP A 219 13.89 5.84 1.76
CA ASP A 219 12.56 5.47 2.26
C ASP A 219 11.50 6.26 1.48
N VAL A 220 10.72 5.56 0.65
CA VAL A 220 9.78 6.20 -0.30
C VAL A 220 8.34 5.80 -0.04
N CYS A 221 7.41 6.73 -0.28
CA CYS A 221 6.00 6.60 0.11
C CYS A 221 5.84 6.28 1.60
N ALA A 222 6.64 6.95 2.43
CA ALA A 222 7.08 6.40 3.71
C ALA A 222 6.52 7.11 4.95
N GLY A 223 5.73 8.17 4.78
CA GLY A 223 5.25 8.90 5.95
C GLY A 223 4.39 8.04 6.87
N PRO A 224 4.60 8.11 8.21
CA PRO A 224 5.40 9.12 8.92
C PRO A 224 6.90 8.83 9.10
N GLY A 225 7.44 7.75 8.55
CA GLY A 225 8.88 7.43 8.59
C GLY A 225 9.26 6.23 9.47
N GLY A 226 8.34 5.28 9.70
CA GLY A 226 8.59 4.14 10.60
C GLY A 226 9.73 3.22 10.15
N PHE A 227 9.88 2.98 8.85
CA PHE A 227 11.02 2.20 8.33
C PHE A 227 12.35 2.92 8.53
N SER A 228 12.40 4.21 8.22
CA SER A 228 13.55 5.08 8.51
C SER A 228 13.91 5.09 10.01
N GLU A 229 12.91 5.22 10.88
CA GLU A 229 13.10 5.18 12.33
C GLU A 229 13.77 3.87 12.78
N TYR A 230 13.32 2.72 12.26
CA TYR A 230 13.95 1.43 12.57
C TYR A 230 15.41 1.36 12.09
N LEU A 231 15.69 1.74 10.84
CA LEU A 231 17.04 1.67 10.27
C LEU A 231 18.02 2.57 11.02
N LEU A 232 17.59 3.80 11.34
CA LEU A 232 18.39 4.74 12.12
C LEU A 232 18.58 4.26 13.56
N TRP A 233 17.52 3.78 14.22
CA TRP A 233 17.61 3.19 15.56
C TRP A 233 18.60 2.04 15.60
N ARG A 234 18.54 1.11 14.64
CA ARG A 234 19.45 -0.04 14.62
C ARG A 234 20.90 0.38 14.36
N ARG A 235 21.15 1.30 13.41
CA ARG A 235 22.51 1.68 13.00
C ARG A 235 23.18 2.69 13.91
N CYS A 236 22.43 3.68 14.39
CA CYS A 236 22.98 4.75 15.22
C CYS A 236 23.16 4.31 16.68
N ASN A 237 22.34 3.38 17.20
CA ASN A 237 22.50 2.89 18.58
C ASN A 237 23.43 1.68 18.72
N ALA A 238 23.80 1.01 17.61
CA ALA A 238 24.67 -0.18 17.66
C ALA A 238 26.09 0.12 18.18
N SER A 239 26.60 1.34 18.00
CA SER A 239 27.93 1.73 18.50
C SER A 239 28.02 1.90 20.01
N SER A 240 26.88 2.16 20.68
CA SER A 240 26.82 2.31 22.13
C SER A 240 26.71 0.98 22.87
N LEU A 241 26.30 -0.10 22.19
CA LEU A 241 26.11 -1.42 22.80
C LEU A 241 27.34 -2.33 22.72
N SER A 242 28.23 -2.14 21.73
CA SER A 242 29.45 -2.93 21.60
C SER A 242 30.55 -2.57 22.61
N SER A 243 30.41 -1.47 23.34
CA SER A 243 31.31 -1.11 24.45
C SER A 243 30.95 -1.78 25.78
N CYS A 244 29.84 -2.55 25.84
CA CYS A 244 29.32 -3.12 27.08
C CYS A 244 29.44 -4.66 27.15
N ALA A 245 29.98 -5.31 26.12
CA ALA A 245 30.14 -6.76 26.05
C ALA A 245 31.62 -7.13 25.87
N GLY A 246 32.31 -7.26 27.01
CA GLY A 246 33.67 -7.77 27.12
C GLY A 246 34.75 -6.68 27.22
N ASP A 247 35.23 -6.38 28.42
CA ASP A 247 36.40 -7.06 28.97
C ASP A 247 36.65 -6.61 30.42
N SER A 248 36.94 -7.59 31.27
CA SER A 248 37.52 -7.38 32.58
C SER A 248 39.04 -7.38 32.41
N GLY A 249 39.65 -6.21 32.29
CA GLY A 249 41.11 -6.10 32.36
C GLY A 249 41.71 -5.02 31.48
N GLU A 250 42.56 -4.20 32.11
CA GLU A 250 43.56 -3.30 31.53
C GLU A 250 43.07 -2.00 30.88
N GLU A 251 43.02 -0.97 31.73
CA GLU A 251 43.18 0.43 31.35
C GLU A 251 44.50 0.60 30.56
N ASN A 252 44.39 0.80 29.25
CA ASN A 252 45.42 1.52 28.51
C ASN A 252 44.79 2.71 27.78
N SER A 253 45.05 3.87 28.37
CA SER A 253 44.79 5.20 27.85
C SER A 253 45.27 5.34 26.41
N THR A 254 44.33 5.42 25.48
CA THR A 254 44.52 6.11 24.20
C THR A 254 43.37 7.09 24.04
N GLN A 255 43.73 8.37 23.95
CA GLN A 255 42.83 9.50 23.71
C GLN A 255 41.92 9.19 22.52
N LYS A 256 40.62 8.98 22.77
CA LYS A 256 39.57 9.08 21.75
C LYS A 256 39.27 10.55 21.53
N ASP A 257 40.14 11.20 20.77
CA ASP A 257 39.90 12.53 20.24
C ASP A 257 39.28 12.40 18.85
N SER A 258 37.95 12.27 18.80
CA SER A 258 37.17 12.64 17.62
C SER A 258 35.80 13.12 18.10
N THR A 259 35.71 14.42 18.38
CA THR A 259 34.51 15.19 18.74
C THR A 259 33.46 15.28 17.62
N VAL A 260 33.52 14.40 16.61
CA VAL A 260 32.55 14.37 15.50
C VAL A 260 31.66 13.14 15.68
N PRO A 261 30.33 13.32 15.84
CA PRO A 261 29.42 12.17 15.86
C PRO A 261 29.56 11.38 14.56
N GLN A 262 29.96 10.12 14.66
CA GLN A 262 30.12 9.25 13.49
C GLN A 262 28.73 8.84 13.00
N LEU A 263 28.35 9.38 11.83
CA LEU A 263 27.08 9.06 11.19
C LEU A 263 27.14 7.64 10.60
N ASN A 264 26.52 6.66 11.25
CA ASN A 264 26.55 5.27 10.79
C ASN A 264 25.46 4.91 9.75
N ALA A 265 24.54 5.84 9.49
CA ALA A 265 23.49 5.72 8.49
C ALA A 265 23.05 7.09 7.98
N LYS A 266 22.74 7.16 6.69
CA LYS A 266 22.21 8.37 6.03
C LYS A 266 21.01 7.99 5.15
N GLY A 267 19.83 8.42 5.56
CA GLY A 267 18.56 8.21 4.88
C GLY A 267 18.16 9.38 4.00
N PHE A 268 17.43 9.07 2.93
CA PHE A 268 16.75 10.04 2.07
C PHE A 268 15.27 9.66 1.94
N GLY A 269 14.38 10.61 2.20
CA GLY A 269 12.94 10.38 2.19
C GLY A 269 12.24 11.01 0.99
N LEU A 270 11.25 10.33 0.41
CA LEU A 270 10.29 10.92 -0.55
C LEU A 270 8.88 10.45 -0.21
N THR A 271 8.01 11.35 0.21
CA THR A 271 6.61 11.01 0.57
C THR A 271 5.69 12.19 0.29
N LEU A 272 4.40 11.92 0.12
CA LEU A 272 3.39 12.97 -0.03
C LEU A 272 3.37 13.88 1.20
N ILE A 273 3.30 15.20 0.99
CA ILE A 273 3.12 16.17 2.07
C ILE A 273 1.74 16.06 2.74
N GLY A 274 1.57 16.73 3.88
CA GLY A 274 0.29 16.81 4.59
C GLY A 274 0.10 15.65 5.56
N SER A 275 -1.01 14.91 5.45
CA SER A 275 -1.32 13.82 6.39
C SER A 275 -0.38 12.62 6.29
N CYS A 276 0.36 12.52 5.19
CA CYS A 276 1.30 11.45 4.87
C CYS A 276 2.77 11.91 4.97
N ASP A 277 3.02 13.02 5.66
CA ASP A 277 4.35 13.63 5.76
C ASP A 277 5.23 12.93 6.80
N PHE A 278 6.54 13.12 6.70
CA PHE A 278 7.49 12.60 7.69
C PHE A 278 7.34 13.30 9.04
N ARG A 279 7.51 12.52 10.12
CA ARG A 279 7.55 13.02 11.50
C ARG A 279 8.95 12.79 12.08
N GLU A 280 9.94 13.44 11.49
CA GLU A 280 11.36 13.28 11.83
C GLU A 280 11.66 13.59 13.31
N SER A 281 10.93 14.55 13.89
CA SER A 281 11.03 14.91 15.32
C SER A 281 10.71 13.76 16.28
N ASP A 282 10.00 12.74 15.78
CA ASP A 282 9.50 11.64 16.60
C ASP A 282 10.37 10.40 16.45
N PHE A 283 11.45 10.46 15.67
CA PHE A 283 12.39 9.36 15.53
C PHE A 283 13.12 9.15 16.85
N LEU A 284 13.15 7.90 17.33
CA LEU A 284 13.83 7.56 18.60
C LEU A 284 15.35 7.75 18.56
N ALA A 285 15.95 7.80 17.37
CA ALA A 285 17.39 7.78 17.21
C ALA A 285 17.82 8.31 15.83
N GLY A 286 19.09 8.68 15.77
CA GLY A 286 19.72 9.34 14.62
C GLY A 286 19.80 10.85 14.85
N PRO A 287 20.94 11.49 14.57
CA PRO A 287 21.01 12.95 14.56
C PRO A 287 20.11 13.51 13.43
N CYS A 288 19.74 14.79 13.50
CA CYS A 288 18.88 15.42 12.48
C CYS A 288 19.50 15.31 11.07
N GLU A 289 20.83 15.29 10.98
CA GLU A 289 21.57 15.12 9.73
C GLU A 289 21.52 13.69 9.17
N ALA A 290 21.03 12.71 9.93
CA ALA A 290 20.95 11.31 9.50
C ALA A 290 19.81 11.05 8.51
N PHE A 291 18.80 11.90 8.46
CA PHE A 291 17.70 11.79 7.51
C PHE A 291 17.57 13.08 6.69
N LEU A 292 17.00 12.98 5.49
CA LEU A 292 16.73 14.15 4.66
C LEU A 292 15.48 13.88 3.83
N ALA A 293 14.36 14.48 4.22
CA ALA A 293 13.17 14.47 3.39
C ALA A 293 13.33 15.35 2.14
N HIS A 294 12.79 14.88 1.01
CA HIS A 294 12.82 15.55 -0.27
C HIS A 294 11.44 15.46 -0.94
N TYR A 295 10.87 16.60 -1.31
CA TYR A 295 9.50 16.68 -1.85
C TYR A 295 9.45 17.00 -3.35
N GLY A 296 10.60 16.92 -4.03
CA GLY A 296 10.73 17.23 -5.45
C GLY A 296 10.55 18.72 -5.78
N PRO A 297 10.70 19.11 -7.06
CA PRO A 297 10.58 20.51 -7.49
C PRO A 297 9.16 21.07 -7.33
N ASP A 298 8.16 20.19 -7.40
CA ASP A 298 6.75 20.57 -7.27
C ASP A 298 6.31 20.66 -5.80
N GLN A 299 7.21 20.33 -4.84
CA GLN A 299 6.99 20.43 -3.38
C GLN A 299 5.77 19.66 -2.87
N ASP A 300 5.45 18.52 -3.50
CA ASP A 300 4.32 17.67 -3.10
C ASP A 300 4.74 16.25 -2.72
N GLY A 301 5.97 15.84 -3.05
CA GLY A 301 6.52 14.51 -2.79
C GLY A 301 5.81 13.36 -3.53
N ASP A 302 5.08 13.66 -4.61
CA ASP A 302 4.40 12.66 -5.41
C ASP A 302 5.42 11.85 -6.24
N ILE A 303 5.66 10.59 -5.84
CA ILE A 303 6.57 9.66 -6.53
C ILE A 303 6.13 9.37 -7.97
N THR A 304 4.85 9.57 -8.29
CA THR A 304 4.31 9.28 -9.62
C THR A 304 4.62 10.34 -10.66
N LYS A 305 5.26 11.44 -10.24
CA LYS A 305 5.76 12.52 -11.10
C LYS A 305 7.24 12.34 -11.37
N TRP A 306 7.59 12.18 -12.64
CA TRP A 306 8.99 12.03 -13.08
C TRP A 306 9.90 13.17 -12.58
N ARG A 307 9.42 14.41 -12.53
CA ARG A 307 10.22 15.57 -12.06
C ARG A 307 10.67 15.41 -10.61
N ASN A 308 9.79 14.89 -9.75
CA ASN A 308 10.11 14.62 -8.35
C ASN A 308 11.11 13.47 -8.25
N LEU A 309 10.84 12.38 -8.98
CA LEU A 309 11.68 11.20 -8.97
C LEU A 309 13.10 11.48 -9.50
N ALA A 310 13.23 12.23 -10.59
CA ALA A 310 14.52 12.63 -11.17
C ALA A 310 15.31 13.58 -10.24
N SER A 311 14.61 14.49 -9.55
CA SER A 311 15.22 15.36 -8.54
C SER A 311 15.73 14.57 -7.33
N PHE A 312 14.95 13.60 -6.86
CA PHE A 312 15.32 12.69 -5.77
C PHE A 312 16.54 11.85 -6.14
N ALA A 313 16.56 11.26 -7.33
CA ALA A 313 17.71 10.52 -7.84
C ALA A 313 18.96 11.41 -7.95
N SER A 314 18.81 12.66 -8.39
CA SER A 314 19.91 13.63 -8.46
C SER A 314 20.46 13.99 -7.07
N LEU A 315 19.60 14.11 -6.06
CA LEU A 315 20.00 14.34 -4.68
C LEU A 315 20.82 13.15 -4.14
N ILE A 316 20.32 11.93 -4.31
CA ILE A 316 21.03 10.71 -3.91
C ILE A 316 22.37 10.62 -4.62
N ALA A 317 22.40 10.79 -5.94
CA ALA A 317 23.64 10.71 -6.71
C ALA A 317 24.71 11.70 -6.23
N ARG A 318 24.34 12.95 -5.88
CA ARG A 318 25.29 13.91 -5.29
C ARG A 318 25.77 13.49 -3.90
N SER A 319 24.88 12.91 -3.10
CA SER A 319 25.15 12.55 -1.70
C SER A 319 25.93 11.24 -1.55
N THR A 320 25.91 10.37 -2.56
CA THR A 320 26.54 9.03 -2.53
C THR A 320 27.66 8.87 -3.55
N ASN A 321 28.28 9.97 -4.00
CA ASN A 321 29.32 9.97 -5.05
C ASN A 321 28.92 9.15 -6.30
N ARG A 322 27.67 9.32 -6.74
CA ARG A 322 27.04 8.65 -7.89
C ARG A 322 26.94 7.12 -7.82
N LYS A 323 27.19 6.52 -6.66
CA LYS A 323 27.03 5.06 -6.47
C LYS A 323 25.56 4.64 -6.35
N GLY A 324 24.75 5.44 -5.66
CA GLY A 324 23.41 5.07 -5.22
C GLY A 324 23.39 4.68 -3.74
N VAL A 325 22.21 4.30 -3.24
CA VAL A 325 22.02 3.82 -1.86
C VAL A 325 22.23 2.30 -1.77
N HIS A 326 22.46 1.77 -0.56
CA HIS A 326 22.58 0.33 -0.32
C HIS A 326 21.22 -0.34 -0.17
N VAL A 327 20.25 0.38 0.41
CA VAL A 327 18.93 -0.15 0.74
C VAL A 327 17.86 0.83 0.31
N ILE A 328 16.80 0.32 -0.31
CA ILE A 328 15.57 1.08 -0.56
C ILE A 328 14.41 0.33 0.07
N VAL A 329 13.63 1.05 0.87
CA VAL A 329 12.40 0.56 1.47
C VAL A 329 11.24 1.44 0.98
N ALA A 330 10.10 0.80 0.71
CA ALA A 330 8.94 1.48 0.15
C ALA A 330 7.64 0.94 0.76
N ASP A 331 6.84 1.81 1.38
CA ASP A 331 5.59 1.43 2.07
C ASP A 331 4.34 2.07 1.41
N GLY A 332 4.35 2.19 0.08
CA GLY A 332 3.30 2.88 -0.65
C GLY A 332 1.93 2.22 -0.56
N GLY A 333 0.95 3.01 -0.14
CA GLY A 333 -0.46 2.63 -0.11
C GLY A 333 -1.32 3.86 0.13
N PHE A 334 -2.61 3.76 -0.19
CA PHE A 334 -3.58 4.82 0.04
C PHE A 334 -4.93 4.22 0.36
N ASP A 335 -5.84 5.05 0.86
CA ASP A 335 -7.19 4.62 1.19
C ASP A 335 -7.96 4.22 -0.07
N VAL A 336 -8.35 2.95 -0.13
CA VAL A 336 -9.18 2.36 -1.18
C VAL A 336 -10.57 1.99 -0.66
N SER A 337 -10.99 2.61 0.44
CA SER A 337 -12.28 2.37 1.11
C SER A 337 -13.44 2.26 0.12
N GLY A 338 -14.13 1.11 0.14
CA GLY A 338 -15.26 0.83 -0.74
C GLY A 338 -14.88 0.20 -2.08
N GLN A 339 -13.59 0.08 -2.37
CA GLN A 339 -13.02 -0.57 -3.55
C GLN A 339 -11.86 -1.50 -3.17
N ASP A 340 -11.93 -2.13 -2.00
CA ASP A 340 -10.86 -2.96 -1.42
C ASP A 340 -10.41 -4.09 -2.36
N ASN A 341 -11.36 -4.69 -3.11
CA ASN A 341 -11.03 -5.73 -4.09
C ASN A 341 -10.18 -5.19 -5.25
N LEU A 342 -10.28 -3.89 -5.58
CA LEU A 342 -9.50 -3.26 -6.66
C LEU A 342 -8.19 -2.64 -6.17
N GLN A 343 -7.78 -2.91 -4.93
CA GLN A 343 -6.59 -2.29 -4.33
C GLN A 343 -5.33 -2.48 -5.18
N GLU A 344 -5.12 -3.67 -5.77
CA GLU A 344 -4.02 -3.94 -6.69
C GLU A 344 -4.07 -3.02 -7.93
N VAL A 345 -5.22 -2.97 -8.60
CA VAL A 345 -5.42 -2.19 -9.83
C VAL A 345 -5.23 -0.70 -9.57
N LEU A 346 -5.74 -0.21 -8.44
CA LEU A 346 -5.61 1.20 -8.04
C LEU A 346 -4.15 1.52 -7.67
N SER A 347 -3.43 0.60 -7.03
CA SER A 347 -2.05 0.80 -6.58
C SER A 347 -1.00 0.62 -7.66
N LYS A 348 -1.36 0.06 -8.82
CA LYS A 348 -0.43 -0.33 -9.90
C LYS A 348 0.58 0.76 -10.31
N ARG A 349 0.14 2.02 -10.33
CA ARG A 349 1.02 3.15 -10.68
C ARG A 349 2.08 3.40 -9.61
N ILE A 350 1.71 3.29 -8.34
CA ILE A 350 2.66 3.44 -7.23
C ILE A 350 3.62 2.25 -7.22
N TYR A 351 3.17 1.02 -7.48
CA TYR A 351 4.07 -0.13 -7.61
C TYR A 351 5.17 0.13 -8.65
N LEU A 352 4.77 0.56 -9.85
CA LEU A 352 5.70 0.89 -10.93
C LEU A 352 6.69 1.98 -10.51
N CYS A 353 6.21 3.05 -9.89
CA CYS A 353 7.06 4.18 -9.50
C CYS A 353 8.01 3.85 -8.34
N GLN A 354 7.62 2.97 -7.41
CA GLN A 354 8.52 2.46 -6.36
C GLN A 354 9.63 1.60 -6.97
N CYS A 355 9.30 0.67 -7.87
CA CYS A 355 10.28 -0.12 -8.61
C CYS A 355 11.21 0.76 -9.44
N LEU A 356 10.66 1.75 -10.17
CA LEU A 356 11.47 2.69 -10.96
C LEU A 356 12.41 3.50 -10.07
N CYS A 357 11.94 3.96 -8.91
CA CYS A 357 12.79 4.63 -7.93
C CYS A 357 13.94 3.74 -7.48
N ALA A 358 13.67 2.45 -7.24
CA ALA A 358 14.72 1.51 -6.90
C ALA A 358 15.78 1.42 -8.01
N LEU A 359 15.36 1.20 -9.25
CA LEU A 359 16.28 1.01 -10.37
C LEU A 359 17.17 2.22 -10.70
N ILE A 360 16.72 3.45 -10.40
CA ILE A 360 17.51 4.66 -10.70
C ILE A 360 18.37 5.14 -9.52
N THR A 361 18.12 4.67 -8.30
CA THR A 361 18.80 5.17 -7.08
C THR A 361 19.57 4.11 -6.30
N LEU A 362 19.29 2.83 -6.53
CA LEU A 362 20.00 1.72 -5.88
C LEU A 362 21.35 1.48 -6.57
N GLN A 363 22.37 1.17 -5.78
CA GLN A 363 23.66 0.75 -6.32
C GLN A 363 23.66 -0.76 -6.68
N PRO A 364 24.56 -1.22 -7.56
CA PRO A 364 24.75 -2.65 -7.80
C PRO A 364 25.03 -3.42 -6.50
N GLY A 365 24.34 -4.54 -6.29
CA GLY A 365 24.41 -5.33 -5.07
C GLY A 365 23.56 -4.80 -3.89
N GLY A 366 22.82 -3.70 -4.07
CA GLY A 366 21.89 -3.19 -3.06
C GLY A 366 20.61 -4.01 -2.93
N HIS A 367 19.83 -3.72 -1.88
CA HIS A 367 18.58 -4.40 -1.55
C HIS A 367 17.37 -3.48 -1.71
N PHE A 368 16.27 -4.04 -2.19
CA PHE A 368 15.00 -3.32 -2.36
C PHE A 368 13.86 -4.08 -1.70
N LEU A 369 13.12 -3.39 -0.85
CA LEU A 369 11.89 -3.85 -0.21
C LEU A 369 10.75 -2.93 -0.62
N THR A 370 9.64 -3.50 -1.10
CA THR A 370 8.42 -2.73 -1.37
C THR A 370 7.19 -3.50 -0.93
N LYS A 371 6.25 -2.79 -0.32
CA LYS A 371 4.91 -3.31 -0.06
C LYS A 371 4.16 -3.56 -1.36
N LEU A 372 3.50 -4.71 -1.44
CA LEU A 372 2.49 -5.03 -2.44
C LEU A 372 1.20 -5.50 -1.75
N PHE A 373 0.10 -5.49 -2.50
CA PHE A 373 -1.17 -6.09 -2.09
C PHE A 373 -1.38 -7.41 -2.84
N ASP A 374 -2.56 -7.61 -3.43
CA ASP A 374 -2.76 -8.71 -4.37
C ASP A 374 -1.81 -8.54 -5.59
N THR A 375 -1.40 -9.67 -6.17
CA THR A 375 -0.45 -9.76 -7.30
C THR A 375 -1.03 -10.66 -8.39
N LEU A 376 -2.31 -10.43 -8.73
CA LEU A 376 -3.12 -11.29 -9.58
C LEU A 376 -3.16 -10.83 -11.04
N THR A 377 -2.92 -9.54 -11.28
CA THR A 377 -2.96 -8.97 -12.64
C THR A 377 -1.66 -9.24 -13.39
N GLU A 378 -1.75 -9.38 -14.72
CA GLU A 378 -0.58 -9.47 -15.60
C GLU A 378 0.37 -8.28 -15.43
N PHE A 379 -0.16 -7.09 -15.12
CA PHE A 379 0.65 -5.92 -14.86
C PHE A 379 1.59 -6.12 -13.65
N THR A 380 1.05 -6.56 -12.51
CA THR A 380 1.84 -6.77 -11.30
C THR A 380 2.78 -7.95 -11.45
N ALA A 381 2.31 -9.06 -12.04
CA ALA A 381 3.13 -10.22 -12.33
C ALA A 381 4.28 -9.88 -13.29
N GLY A 382 4.02 -9.08 -14.32
CA GLY A 382 5.02 -8.59 -15.26
C GLY A 382 6.04 -7.67 -14.58
N LEU A 383 5.61 -6.82 -13.65
CA LEU A 383 6.51 -5.98 -12.86
C LEU A 383 7.43 -6.85 -11.97
N ILE A 384 6.89 -7.84 -11.25
CA ILE A 384 7.68 -8.79 -10.45
C ILE A 384 8.64 -9.57 -11.35
N PHE A 385 8.19 -10.02 -12.52
CA PHE A 385 9.03 -10.68 -13.50
C PHE A 385 10.20 -9.79 -13.91
N LEU A 386 9.96 -8.53 -14.29
CA LEU A 386 11.03 -7.58 -14.65
C LEU A 386 12.04 -7.41 -13.51
N MET A 387 11.57 -7.24 -12.27
CA MET A 387 12.46 -7.13 -11.10
C MET A 387 13.29 -8.41 -10.90
N SER A 388 12.73 -9.60 -11.14
CA SER A 388 13.48 -10.87 -11.09
C SER A 388 14.56 -11.02 -12.17
N GLN A 389 14.53 -10.19 -13.22
CA GLN A 389 15.59 -10.15 -14.21
C GLN A 389 16.76 -9.25 -13.79
N LEU A 390 16.54 -8.37 -12.81
CA LEU A 390 17.46 -7.31 -12.40
C LEU A 390 18.08 -7.56 -11.02
N PHE A 391 17.40 -8.32 -10.17
CA PHE A 391 17.88 -8.72 -8.84
C PHE A 391 18.35 -10.18 -8.84
N GLU A 392 19.33 -10.47 -8.00
CA GLU A 392 19.91 -11.81 -7.89
C GLU A 392 18.92 -12.80 -7.28
N GLU A 393 18.20 -12.36 -6.24
CA GLU A 393 17.17 -13.12 -5.55
C GLU A 393 15.94 -12.23 -5.35
N VAL A 394 14.76 -12.82 -5.46
CA VAL A 394 13.48 -12.15 -5.21
C VAL A 394 12.71 -12.97 -4.18
N LEU A 395 12.13 -12.25 -3.22
CA LEU A 395 11.34 -12.81 -2.15
C LEU A 395 9.94 -12.17 -2.15
N ILE A 396 8.91 -12.98 -1.90
CA ILE A 396 7.58 -12.53 -1.45
C ILE A 396 7.46 -12.91 0.01
N ILE A 397 7.18 -11.95 0.89
CA ILE A 397 7.19 -12.15 2.33
C ILE A 397 5.89 -11.62 2.92
N LYS A 398 5.08 -12.48 3.55
CA LYS A 398 4.00 -12.02 4.43
C LYS A 398 4.46 -12.17 5.88
N PRO A 399 5.01 -11.11 6.50
CA PRO A 399 5.48 -11.21 7.87
C PRO A 399 4.30 -11.29 8.84
N VAL A 400 4.46 -11.92 10.01
CA VAL A 400 3.44 -12.03 11.06
C VAL A 400 3.02 -10.66 11.63
N THR A 401 3.88 -9.66 11.46
CA THR A 401 3.60 -8.25 11.78
C THR A 401 2.68 -7.55 10.75
N SER A 402 2.49 -8.13 9.56
CA SER A 402 1.41 -7.81 8.62
C SER A 402 0.13 -8.53 9.05
N ARG A 403 -1.03 -7.86 8.95
CA ARG A 403 -2.28 -8.46 9.41
C ARG A 403 -2.62 -9.69 8.55
N PRO A 404 -3.06 -10.81 9.15
CA PRO A 404 -3.28 -12.05 8.40
C PRO A 404 -4.43 -11.93 7.39
N ALA A 405 -5.48 -11.17 7.72
CA ALA A 405 -6.69 -11.04 6.90
C ALA A 405 -6.60 -10.02 5.74
N ASN A 406 -5.44 -9.39 5.51
CA ASN A 406 -5.26 -8.42 4.42
C ASN A 406 -4.41 -9.02 3.28
N SER A 407 -4.42 -8.32 2.14
CA SER A 407 -3.64 -8.69 0.96
C SER A 407 -2.18 -8.22 1.00
N GLU A 408 -1.77 -7.48 2.04
CA GLU A 408 -0.42 -6.92 2.19
C GLU A 408 0.64 -8.03 2.31
N ARG A 409 1.71 -7.90 1.52
CA ARG A 409 2.87 -8.78 1.44
C ARG A 409 4.09 -8.03 0.88
#